data_AF-A0A973Q603-F1
#
_entry.id   AF-A0A973Q603-F1
#
_cell.length_a   1.000
_cell.length_b   1.000
_cell.length_c   1.000
_cell.angle_alpha   90.00
_cell.angle_beta   90.00
_cell.angle_gamma   90.00
#
_symmetry.space_group_name_H-M   'P 1'
#
loop_
_entity.id
_entity.type
_entity.pdbx_description
1 polymer ?
#
loop_
_entity_poly.entity_id
_entity_poly.type
_entity_poly.pdbx_seq_one_letter_code
_entity_poly.pdbx_strand_id
1 'polypeptide(L)'
;MAGEVEAVRAALRALEAISDPMDRAKATTELLREWPGLHRELREVRQQAVISAHGQGRTYDEIGEQLGTSGDRAGQIARGK
;
A
#
# COMPACT_ATOMS: atom_id res chain seq x y z
N MET A 1 -12.05 -8.93 -0.26
CA MET A 1 -10.75 -8.28 -0.56
C MET A 1 -10.65 -6.81 -0.11
N ALA A 2 -11.73 -6.16 0.36
CA ALA A 2 -11.69 -4.77 0.84
C ALA A 2 -11.45 -4.61 2.37
N GLY A 3 -11.39 -5.71 3.13
CA GLY A 3 -11.32 -5.68 4.60
C GLY A 3 -10.04 -5.05 5.14
N GLU A 4 -8.87 -5.45 4.63
CA GLU A 4 -7.58 -4.97 5.16
C GLU A 4 -7.34 -3.49 4.88
N VAL A 5 -7.76 -2.99 3.71
CA VAL A 5 -7.70 -1.55 3.39
C VAL A 5 -8.55 -0.76 4.38
N GLU A 6 -9.75 -1.25 4.71
CA GLU A 6 -10.61 -0.60 5.68
C GLU A 6 -10.07 -0.72 7.11
N ALA A 7 -9.40 -1.82 7.46
CA ALA A 7 -8.73 -1.99 8.74
C ALA A 7 -7.60 -0.95 8.93
N VAL A 8 -6.77 -0.70 7.90
CA VAL A 8 -5.75 0.34 7.94
C VAL A 8 -6.39 1.73 8.09
N ARG A 9 -7.47 2.02 7.35
CA ARG A 9 -8.20 3.28 7.51
C ARG A 9 -8.81 3.43 8.89
N ALA A 10 -9.35 2.35 9.46
CA ALA A 10 -9.87 2.34 10.82
C ALA A 10 -8.78 2.59 11.86
N ALA A 11 -7.59 2.02 11.68
CA ALA A 11 -6.44 2.28 12.55
C ALA A 11 -6.02 3.76 12.52
N LEU A 12 -6.00 4.38 11.33
CA LEU A 12 -5.72 5.82 11.20
C LEU A 12 -6.77 6.68 11.92
N ARG A 13 -8.06 6.36 11.77
CA ARG A 13 -9.13 7.05 12.50
C ARG A 13 -9.03 6.84 14.02
N ALA A 14 -8.58 5.67 14.46
CA ALA A 14 -8.37 5.39 15.88
C ALA A 14 -7.26 6.26 16.48
N LEU A 15 -6.20 6.56 15.72
CA LEU A 15 -5.15 7.51 16.14
C LEU A 15 -5.72 8.93 16.31
N GLU A 16 -6.57 9.38 15.37
CA GLU A 16 -7.21 10.69 15.44
C GLU A 16 -8.13 10.82 16.67
N ALA A 17 -8.85 9.74 17.00
CA ALA A 17 -9.79 9.68 18.11
C ALA A 17 -9.15 9.65 19.51
N ILE A 18 -7.82 9.52 19.60
CA ILE A 18 -7.10 9.63 20.89
C ILE A 18 -7.37 11.02 21.48
N SER A 19 -7.96 11.04 22.69
CA SER A 19 -8.48 12.27 23.30
C SER A 19 -7.38 13.19 23.81
N ASP A 20 -6.33 12.64 24.43
CA ASP A 20 -5.20 13.43 24.91
C ASP A 20 -4.29 13.85 23.73
N PRO A 21 -4.02 15.15 23.54
CA PRO A 21 -3.20 15.62 22.42
C PRO A 21 -1.76 15.10 22.43
N MET A 22 -1.16 14.89 23.61
CA MET A 22 0.22 14.42 23.74
C MET A 22 0.30 12.92 23.45
N ASP A 23 -0.66 12.12 23.91
CA ASP A 23 -0.75 10.70 23.58
C ASP A 23 -0.96 10.50 22.07
N ARG A 24 -1.84 11.31 21.45
CA ARG A 24 -2.04 11.29 20.00
C ARG A 24 -0.77 11.64 19.23
N ALA A 25 -0.05 12.68 19.67
CA ALA A 25 1.21 13.08 19.04
C ALA A 25 2.29 11.99 19.20
N LYS A 26 2.36 11.33 20.36
CA LYS A 26 3.30 10.23 20.61
C LYS A 26 3.01 9.03 19.71
N ALA A 27 1.76 8.58 19.67
CA ALA A 27 1.35 7.42 18.85
C ALA A 27 1.56 7.66 17.35
N THR A 28 1.21 8.86 16.86
CA THR A 28 1.42 9.21 15.44
C THR A 28 2.91 9.38 15.10
N THR A 29 3.73 9.91 16.01
CA THR A 29 5.19 10.01 15.84
C THR A 29 5.84 8.64 15.70
N GLU A 30 5.42 7.66 16.50
CA GLU A 30 5.90 6.29 16.43
C GLU A 30 5.56 5.67 15.06
N LEU A 31 4.30 5.75 14.63
CA LEU A 31 3.89 5.23 13.33
C LEU A 31 4.63 5.92 12.17
N LEU A 32 4.80 7.25 12.23
CA LEU A 32 5.52 8.00 11.20
C LEU A 32 7.00 7.62 11.11
N ARG A 33 7.63 7.24 12.23
CA ARG A 33 9.02 6.74 12.24
C ARG A 33 9.13 5.41 11.50
N GLU A 34 8.14 4.53 11.65
CA GLU A 34 8.11 3.21 11.01
C GLU A 34 7.55 3.25 9.57
N TRP A 35 6.82 4.31 9.23
CA TRP A 35 6.14 4.47 7.95
C TRP A 35 7.02 4.23 6.71
N PRO A 36 8.30 4.66 6.65
CA PRO A 36 9.15 4.33 5.51
C PRO A 36 9.32 2.82 5.29
N GLY A 37 9.39 2.04 6.36
CA GLY A 37 9.45 0.57 6.31
C GLY A 37 8.13 -0.03 5.83
N LEU A 38 7.01 0.37 6.45
CA LEU A 38 5.67 -0.09 6.07
C LEU A 38 5.34 0.26 4.61
N HIS A 39 5.70 1.46 4.17
CA HIS A 39 5.51 1.88 2.78
C HIS A 39 6.36 1.05 1.80
N ARG A 40 7.60 0.72 2.19
CA ARG A 40 8.45 -0.18 1.39
C ARG A 40 7.83 -1.56 1.28
N GLU A 41 7.37 -2.15 2.37
CA GLU A 41 6.70 -3.45 2.38
C GLU A 41 5.46 -3.46 1.47
N LEU A 42 4.62 -2.42 1.54
CA LEU A 42 3.46 -2.28 0.65
C LEU A 42 3.86 -2.21 -0.83
N ARG A 43 4.95 -1.50 -1.17
CA ARG A 43 5.48 -1.46 -2.54
C ARG A 43 5.95 -2.84 -2.99
N GLU A 44 6.65 -3.58 -2.13
CA GLU A 44 7.15 -4.92 -2.42
C GLU A 44 6.00 -5.91 -2.62
N VAL A 45 4.99 -5.91 -1.73
CA VAL A 45 3.77 -6.72 -1.88
C VAL A 45 3.09 -6.45 -3.23
N ARG A 46 2.91 -5.17 -3.59
CA ARG A 46 2.33 -4.80 -4.88
C ARG A 46 3.19 -5.25 -6.06
N GLN A 47 4.50 -5.09 -5.98
CA GLN A 47 5.43 -5.51 -7.03
C GLN A 47 5.33 -7.03 -7.26
N GLN A 48 5.38 -7.83 -6.18
CA GLN A 48 5.28 -9.28 -6.28
C GLN A 48 3.94 -9.75 -6.85
N ALA A 49 2.84 -9.08 -6.51
CA ALA A 49 1.53 -9.36 -7.09
C ALA A 49 1.50 -9.11 -8.60
N VAL A 50 2.08 -8.00 -9.07
CA VAL A 50 2.17 -7.69 -10.51
C VAL A 50 3.07 -8.68 -11.24
N ILE A 51 4.23 -9.02 -10.69
CA ILE A 51 5.14 -10.03 -11.27
C ILE A 51 4.42 -11.39 -11.38
N SER A 52 3.71 -11.80 -10.33
CA SER A 52 2.98 -13.07 -10.31
C SER A 52 1.86 -13.09 -11.34
N ALA A 53 1.09 -12.00 -11.47
CA ALA A 53 0.04 -11.88 -12.47
C ALA A 53 0.61 -11.96 -13.91
N HIS A 54 1.75 -11.33 -14.16
CA HIS A 54 2.44 -11.42 -15.43
C HIS A 54 2.96 -12.85 -15.70
N GLY A 55 3.53 -13.50 -14.70
CA GLY A 55 3.97 -14.90 -14.77
C GLY A 55 2.82 -15.90 -15.00
N GLN A 56 1.58 -15.51 -14.69
CA GLN A 56 0.36 -16.27 -15.00
C GLN A 56 -0.19 -15.98 -16.41
N GLY A 57 0.55 -15.22 -17.23
CA GLY A 57 0.22 -14.97 -18.63
C GLY A 57 -0.52 -13.66 -18.91
N ARG A 58 -0.81 -12.82 -17.89
CA ARG A 58 -1.41 -11.50 -18.12
C ARG A 58 -0.39 -10.53 -18.70
N THR A 59 -0.81 -9.73 -19.67
CA THR A 59 -0.04 -8.60 -20.19
C THR A 59 -0.01 -7.44 -19.18
N TYR A 60 0.98 -6.56 -19.28
CA TYR A 60 1.01 -5.38 -18.41
C TYR A 60 -0.16 -4.43 -18.65
N ASP A 61 -0.71 -4.38 -19.87
CA ASP A 61 -1.89 -3.56 -20.18
C ASP A 61 -3.13 -4.07 -19.44
N GLU A 62 -3.40 -5.38 -19.47
CA GLU A 62 -4.49 -5.99 -18.70
C GLU A 62 -4.32 -5.78 -17.19
N ILE A 63 -3.09 -5.93 -16.68
CA ILE A 63 -2.79 -5.68 -15.27
C ILE A 63 -3.01 -4.21 -14.92
N GLY A 64 -2.56 -3.29 -15.78
CA GLY A 64 -2.75 -1.86 -15.59
C GLY A 64 -4.23 -1.51 -15.51
N GLU A 65 -5.02 -1.96 -16.48
CA GLU A 65 -6.47 -1.77 -16.52
C GLU A 65 -7.14 -2.27 -15.23
N GLN A 66 -6.82 -3.50 -14.80
CA GLN A 66 -7.39 -4.09 -13.59
C GLN A 66 -7.00 -3.33 -12.30
N LEU A 67 -5.81 -2.72 -12.27
CA LEU A 67 -5.33 -1.89 -11.15
C LEU A 67 -5.80 -0.43 -11.24
N GLY A 68 -6.50 -0.04 -12.31
CA GLY A 68 -6.91 1.35 -12.53
C GLY A 68 -5.74 2.29 -12.89
N THR A 69 -4.74 1.78 -13.61
CA THR A 69 -3.56 2.52 -14.07
C THR A 69 -3.19 2.14 -15.51
N SER A 70 -2.13 2.73 -16.09
CA SER A 70 -1.60 2.31 -17.40
C SER A 70 -0.77 1.03 -17.32
N GLY A 71 -0.66 0.32 -18.45
CA GLY A 71 0.24 -0.84 -18.57
C GLY A 71 1.71 -0.48 -18.41
N ASP A 72 2.16 0.69 -18.88
CA ASP A 72 3.52 1.17 -18.59
C ASP A 72 3.77 1.28 -17.08
N ARG A 73 2.80 1.82 -16.33
CA ARG A 73 2.92 1.91 -14.87
C ARG A 73 2.97 0.53 -14.21
N ALA A 74 2.17 -0.43 -14.68
CA ALA A 74 2.26 -1.81 -14.21
C ALA A 74 3.65 -2.41 -14.49
N GLY A 75 4.22 -2.19 -15.68
CA GLY A 75 5.59 -2.60 -16.01
C GLY A 75 6.65 -1.92 -15.14
N GLN A 76 6.49 -0.65 -14.80
CA GLN A 76 7.37 0.05 -13.85
C GLN A 76 7.30 -0.57 -12.45
N ILE A 77 6.10 -0.87 -11.96
CA ILE A 77 5.87 -1.55 -10.68
C ILE A 77 6.60 -2.90 -10.64
N ALA A 78 6.47 -3.73 -11.68
CA ALA A 78 7.20 -5.00 -11.79
C ALA A 78 8.73 -4.82 -11.69
N ARG A 79 9.27 -3.74 -12.25
CA ARG A 79 10.70 -3.39 -12.19
C ARG A 79 11.12 -2.72 -10.87
N GLY A 80 10.20 -2.52 -9.93
CA GLY A 80 10.46 -1.84 -8.65
C GLY A 80 10.60 -0.32 -8.75
N LYS A 81 10.24 0.27 -9.90
CA LYS A 81 10.35 1.70 -10.19
C LYS A 81 9.10 2.46 -9.72
#